data_AF-A0A4R6VD88-F1
#
_entry.id   AF-A0A4R6VD88-F1
#
_cell.length_a   1.000
_cell.length_b   1.000
_cell.length_c   1.000
_cell.angle_alpha   90.00
_cell.angle_beta   90.00
_cell.angle_gamma   90.00
#
_symmetry.space_group_name_H-M   'P 1'
#
loop_
_entity.id
_entity.type
_entity.pdbx_description
1 polymer ?
#
loop_
_entity_poly.entity_id
_entity_poly.type
_entity_poly.pdbx_seq_one_letter_code
_entity_poly.pdbx_strand_id
1 'polypeptide(L)' 'MSTAVANDRAALARYVVERYAAGASLMRLAEDTGRSFGHVRRLLLDAGVTLRPRGGSRPRTT' A
#
# COMPACT_ATOMS: atom_id res chain seq x y z
N MET A 1 0.54 28.93 2.14
CA MET A 1 1.76 28.30 1.60
C MET A 1 1.92 26.89 2.18
N SER A 2 1.42 25.85 1.50
CA SER A 2 1.72 24.45 1.86
C SER A 2 1.58 23.54 0.64
N THR A 3 2.53 23.61 -0.30
CA THR A 3 2.59 22.70 -1.47
C THR A 3 3.55 21.51 -1.26
N ALA A 4 4.32 21.49 -0.17
CA ALA A 4 5.33 20.45 0.07
C ALA A 4 4.71 19.05 0.33
N VAL A 5 3.64 18.98 1.14
CA VAL A 5 2.99 17.71 1.54
C VAL A 5 2.43 16.91 0.36
N ALA A 6 1.99 17.60 -0.70
CA ALA A 6 1.46 16.94 -1.89
C ALA A 6 2.56 16.14 -2.63
N ASN A 7 3.79 16.65 -2.66
CA ASN A 7 4.91 16.01 -3.34
C ASN A 7 5.37 14.75 -2.59
N ASP A 8 5.44 14.81 -1.26
CA ASP A 8 5.79 13.66 -0.41
C ASP A 8 4.78 12.52 -0.56
N ARG A 9 3.47 12.85 -0.63
CA ARG A 9 2.41 11.85 -0.82
C ARG A 9 2.50 11.19 -2.20
N ALA A 10 2.78 11.96 -3.25
CA ALA A 10 2.92 11.44 -4.60
C ALA A 10 4.17 10.55 -4.75
N ALA A 11 5.30 10.95 -4.14
CA ALA A 11 6.52 10.16 -4.10
C ALA A 11 6.32 8.84 -3.35
N LEU A 12 5.68 8.90 -2.16
CA LEU A 12 5.31 7.71 -1.40
C LEU A 12 4.39 6.79 -2.20
N ALA A 13 3.41 7.35 -2.91
CA ALA A 13 2.49 6.57 -3.71
C ALA A 13 3.18 5.81 -4.83
N ARG A 14 4.08 6.47 -5.57
CA ARG A 14 4.90 5.82 -6.60
C ARG A 14 5.77 4.71 -6.03
N TYR A 15 6.47 4.99 -4.93
CA TYR A 15 7.30 3.98 -4.25
C TYR A 15 6.49 2.74 -3.85
N VAL A 16 5.34 2.93 -3.22
CA VAL A 16 4.47 1.82 -2.78
C VAL A 16 3.95 1.02 -3.97
N VAL A 17 3.54 1.68 -5.06
CA VAL A 17 3.04 1.02 -6.28
C VAL A 17 4.13 0.19 -6.95
N GLU A 18 5.32 0.77 -7.15
CA GLU A 18 6.46 0.07 -7.79
C GLU A 18 6.88 -1.17 -7.00
N ARG A 19 7.01 -1.01 -5.67
CA ARG A 19 7.41 -2.12 -4.80
C ARG A 19 6.34 -3.21 -4.73
N TYR A 20 5.07 -2.82 -4.74
CA TYR A 20 3.96 -3.77 -4.84
C TYR A 20 3.96 -4.53 -6.18
N ALA A 21 4.19 -3.82 -7.29
CA ALA A 21 4.31 -4.42 -8.62
C ALA A 21 5.50 -5.38 -8.72
N ALA A 22 6.60 -5.10 -8.00
CA ALA A 22 7.74 -6.01 -7.85
C ALA A 22 7.45 -7.26 -6.97
N GLY A 23 6.24 -7.40 -6.42
CA GLY A 23 5.83 -8.54 -5.62
C GLY A 23 5.98 -8.37 -4.11
N ALA A 24 6.29 -7.16 -3.63
CA ALA A 24 6.32 -6.90 -2.19
C ALA A 24 4.92 -7.04 -1.58
N SER A 25 4.86 -7.59 -0.34
CA SER A 25 3.62 -7.70 0.39
C SER A 25 3.19 -6.34 0.97
N LEU A 26 1.87 -6.15 1.12
CA LEU A 26 1.31 -4.96 1.77
C LEU A 26 1.87 -4.71 3.18
N MET A 27 2.19 -5.77 3.94
CA MET A 27 2.83 -5.61 5.25
C MET A 27 4.24 -5.06 5.12
N ARG A 28 5.05 -5.60 4.20
CA ARG A 28 6.43 -5.14 4.04
C ARG A 28 6.48 -3.68 3.57
N LEU A 29 5.55 -3.28 2.73
CA LEU A 29 5.38 -1.87 2.32
C LEU A 29 4.98 -0.97 3.50
N ALA A 30 4.13 -1.46 4.40
CA ALA A 30 3.74 -0.74 5.60
C ALA A 30 4.92 -0.56 6.57
N GLU A 31 5.73 -1.60 6.77
CA GLU A 31 6.96 -1.54 7.57
C GLU A 31 8.01 -0.62 6.95
N ASP A 32 8.32 -0.79 5.65
CA ASP A 32 9.30 0.04 4.92
C ASP A 32 8.93 1.53 4.96
N THR A 33 7.64 1.86 4.94
CA THR A 33 7.15 3.25 4.93
C THR A 33 6.79 3.79 6.31
N GLY A 34 6.84 2.95 7.36
CA GLY A 34 6.36 3.30 8.70
C GLY A 34 4.88 3.68 8.74
N ARG A 35 4.06 3.17 7.81
CA ARG A 35 2.64 3.47 7.69
C ARG A 35 1.79 2.28 8.07
N SER A 36 0.53 2.54 8.41
CA SER A 36 -0.40 1.45 8.67
C SER A 36 -0.73 0.72 7.38
N PHE A 37 -0.94 -0.58 7.50
CA PHE A 37 -1.40 -1.44 6.43
C PHE A 37 -2.66 -0.92 5.72
N GLY A 38 -3.63 -0.40 6.48
CA GLY A 38 -4.84 0.20 5.93
C GLY A 38 -4.54 1.44 5.09
N HIS A 39 -3.56 2.25 5.51
CA HIS A 39 -3.10 3.41 4.77
C HIS A 39 -2.44 3.01 3.43
N VAL A 40 -1.50 2.06 3.46
CA VAL A 40 -0.85 1.53 2.25
C VAL A 40 -1.86 0.90 1.30
N ARG A 41 -2.79 0.10 1.84
CA ARG A 41 -3.87 -0.51 1.06
C ARG A 41 -4.73 0.54 0.37
N ARG A 42 -5.16 1.58 1.10
CA ARG A 42 -5.97 2.65 0.52
C ARG A 42 -5.21 3.44 -0.53
N LEU A 43 -3.93 3.69 -0.29
CA LEU A 43 -3.07 4.39 -1.22
C LEU A 43 -2.87 3.62 -2.55
N LEU A 44 -2.77 2.28 -2.49
CA LEU A 44 -2.77 1.44 -3.70
C LEU A 44 -4.12 1.46 -4.43
N LEU A 45 -5.23 1.45 -3.71
CA LEU A 45 -6.57 1.55 -4.30
C LEU A 45 -6.80 2.91 -4.96
N ASP A 46 -6.41 4.01 -4.29
CA ASP A 46 -6.48 5.37 -4.82
C ASP A 46 -5.58 5.52 -6.06
N ALA A 47 -4.47 4.78 -6.14
CA ALA A 47 -3.60 4.71 -7.30
C ALA A 47 -4.13 3.78 -8.42
N GLY A 48 -5.29 3.14 -8.23
CA GLY A 48 -5.90 2.24 -9.23
C GLY A 48 -5.24 0.86 -9.32
N VAL A 49 -4.38 0.49 -8.37
CA VAL A 49 -3.72 -0.82 -8.36
C VAL A 49 -4.70 -1.90 -7.94
N THR A 50 -4.83 -2.94 -8.77
CA THR A 50 -5.61 -4.13 -8.41
C THR A 50 -4.83 -4.94 -7.39
N LEU A 51 -5.37 -5.01 -6.17
CA LEU A 51 -4.77 -5.79 -5.11
C LEU A 51 -4.88 -7.28 -5.45
N ARG A 52 -3.74 -7.99 -5.41
CA ARG A 52 -3.67 -9.44 -5.47
C ARG A 52 -4.64 -10.03 -4.45
N PRO A 53 -5.49 -10.99 -4.86
CA PRO A 53 -6.39 -11.66 -3.94
C PRO A 53 -5.54 -12.23 -2.79
N ARG A 54 -5.95 -11.95 -1.56
CA ARG A 54 -5.33 -12.61 -0.41
C ARG A 54 -5.67 -14.09 -0.55
N GLY A 55 -4.64 -14.92 -0.63
CA GLY A 55 -4.82 -16.36 -0.65
C GLY A 55 -5.63 -16.76 0.57
N GLY A 56 -6.90 -17.13 0.32
CA GLY A 56 -7.87 -17.65 1.27
C GLY A 56 -7.81 -17.08 2.67
N SER A 57 -8.74 -16.19 3.00
CA SER A 57 -9.24 -16.12 4.38
C SER A 57 -9.60 -17.55 4.79
N ARG A 58 -8.74 -18.20 5.59
CA ARG A 58 -9.09 -19.48 6.20
C ARG A 58 -10.35 -19.20 7.00
N PRO A 59 -11.48 -19.90 6.75
CA PRO A 59 -12.62 -19.74 7.61
C PRO A 59 -12.15 -20.02 9.04
N ARG A 60 -12.45 -19.10 9.97
CA ARG A 60 -12.41 -19.44 11.39
C ARG A 60 -13.47 -20.52 11.56
N THR A 61 -13.04 -21.78 11.54
CA THR A 61 -13.80 -22.86 12.12
C THR A 61 -13.86 -22.57 13.61
N THR A 62 -15.02 -22.10 14.06
CA THR A 62 -15.49 -22.25 15.44
C THR A 62 -16.54 -23.33 15.41
#